data_AF-A0A1Z8A1D0-F1
#
_entry.id   AF-A0A1Z8A1D0-F1
#
_cell.length_a   1.000
_cell.length_b   1.000
_cell.length_c   1.000
_cell.angle_alpha   90.00
_cell.angle_beta   90.00
_cell.angle_gamma   90.00
#
_symmetry.space_group_name_H-M   'P 1'
#
loop_
_entity.id
_entity.type
_entity.pdbx_description
1 polymer ?
#
loop_
_entity_poly.entity_id
_entity_poly.type
_entity_poly.pdbx_seq_one_letter_code
_entity_poly.pdbx_strand_id
1 'polypeptide(L)'
;MPHSLTGTRIRQQRTRAGLSQTALARQTGISTSYLNLIEHNKRGIAGKILLSIARELGVPPSSLTEGADSELTTTLLEAASSVSRKSVEISASAEFAGRFPGWSQLLASIYRQNRDQEAAIAALSDRLTHDPFLAESLHLMLSNITAIRSTAEILTTVEDITADQRRRFDKAIHEESRRLSDATQALIGYFDKEATPDGPSETPDSVSEEDVASMPLEQFATSAAISCYNPSALATEFRTNLHAVFRRLANLRVAGLQAPEMGLIITNAAGQTLHRQALSEFPLPRHGNACPLWPVFQGFSQPERPMQDLIELPGGIQFTTLTIALPHSEISFGAPPDYQSAMLFLPLDQSPWPTPPQPARAVGISCRICPRKNCTARSEETVL
;
A
#
# COMPACT_ATOMS: atom_id res chain seq x y z
N MET A 1 -32.36 -1.94 32.85
CA MET A 1 -32.54 -1.28 31.54
C MET A 1 -31.38 -0.31 31.40
N PRO A 2 -30.39 -0.59 30.52
CA PRO A 2 -29.17 0.19 30.47
C PRO A 2 -29.53 1.64 30.15
N HIS A 3 -29.00 2.57 30.93
CA HIS A 3 -29.27 3.99 30.78
C HIS A 3 -28.77 4.45 29.42
N SER A 4 -29.70 4.56 28.48
CA SER A 4 -29.47 5.07 27.14
C SER A 4 -28.72 6.39 27.24
N LEU A 5 -27.57 6.51 26.56
CA LEU A 5 -26.78 7.74 26.40
C LEU A 5 -27.53 8.88 25.68
N THR A 6 -28.85 8.75 25.54
CA THR A 6 -29.77 9.70 24.96
C THR A 6 -29.62 11.10 25.57
N GLY A 7 -29.41 11.22 26.88
CA GLY A 7 -29.17 12.53 27.50
C GLY A 7 -27.92 13.21 26.99
N THR A 8 -26.80 12.47 26.96
CA THR A 8 -25.52 12.99 26.45
C THR A 8 -25.61 13.36 24.97
N ARG A 9 -26.33 12.57 24.17
CA ARG A 9 -26.54 12.83 22.73
C ARG A 9 -27.42 14.04 22.49
N ILE A 10 -28.50 14.22 23.26
CA ILE A 10 -29.33 15.42 23.22
C ILE A 10 -28.47 16.65 23.49
N ARG A 11 -27.60 16.60 24.50
CA ARG A 11 -26.67 17.70 24.82
C ARG A 11 -25.70 18.00 23.67
N GLN A 12 -25.10 16.98 23.07
CA GLN A 12 -24.18 17.14 21.94
C GLN A 12 -24.87 17.75 20.72
N GLN A 13 -26.03 17.21 20.32
CA GLN A 13 -26.79 17.73 19.18
C GLN A 13 -27.29 19.16 19.43
N ARG A 14 -27.76 19.46 20.64
CA ARG A 14 -28.12 20.82 21.05
C ARG A 14 -26.95 21.78 20.91
N THR A 15 -25.75 21.37 21.35
CA THR A 15 -24.55 22.21 21.30
C THR A 15 -24.09 22.43 19.85
N ARG A 16 -24.16 21.40 18.99
CA ARG A 16 -23.87 21.52 17.55
C ARG A 16 -24.85 22.45 16.82
N ALA A 17 -26.12 22.41 17.22
CA ALA A 17 -27.15 23.32 16.70
C ALA A 17 -27.04 24.75 17.25
N GLY A 18 -26.06 25.04 18.14
CA GLY A 18 -25.87 26.35 18.75
C GLY A 18 -27.00 26.76 19.72
N LEU A 19 -27.82 25.81 20.18
CA LEU A 19 -28.97 26.10 21.03
C LEU A 19 -28.60 26.13 22.51
N SER A 20 -29.11 27.12 23.24
CA SER A 20 -29.02 27.13 24.70
C SER A 20 -29.98 26.11 25.30
N GLN A 21 -29.67 25.62 26.50
CA GLN A 21 -30.53 24.66 27.21
C GLN A 21 -31.91 25.26 27.51
N THR A 22 -31.97 26.55 27.86
CA THR A 22 -33.23 27.28 28.06
C THR A 22 -34.06 27.39 26.77
N ALA A 23 -33.41 27.62 25.63
CA ALA A 23 -34.09 27.70 24.34
C ALA A 23 -34.75 26.36 23.96
N LEU A 24 -33.99 25.27 24.05
CA LEU A 24 -34.50 23.93 23.74
C LEU A 24 -35.62 23.51 24.72
N ALA A 25 -35.47 23.81 26.01
CA ALA A 25 -36.50 23.52 27.01
C ALA A 25 -37.83 24.25 26.70
N ARG A 26 -37.74 25.53 26.32
CA ARG A 26 -38.90 26.34 25.94
C ARG A 26 -39.59 25.81 24.68
N GLN A 27 -38.83 25.47 23.65
CA GLN A 27 -39.35 24.94 22.38
C GLN A 27 -40.05 23.59 22.57
N THR A 28 -39.52 22.76 23.47
CA THR A 28 -40.05 21.40 23.70
C THR A 28 -41.10 21.32 24.82
N GLY A 29 -41.44 22.46 25.45
CA GLY A 29 -42.49 22.55 26.46
C GLY A 29 -42.14 21.92 27.81
N ILE A 30 -40.86 21.84 28.16
CA ILE A 30 -40.37 21.31 29.45
C ILE A 30 -39.59 22.37 30.23
N SER A 31 -39.40 22.17 31.54
CA SER A 31 -38.57 23.09 32.32
C SER A 31 -37.08 22.89 32.04
N THR A 32 -36.30 23.98 32.11
CA THR A 32 -34.83 23.92 31.93
C THR A 32 -34.16 22.98 32.93
N SER A 33 -34.66 22.95 34.18
CA SER A 33 -34.20 22.02 35.21
C SER A 33 -34.49 20.55 34.83
N TYR A 34 -35.65 20.29 34.24
CA TYR A 34 -36.01 18.96 33.77
C TYR A 34 -35.14 18.51 32.59
N LEU A 35 -34.89 19.39 31.61
CA LEU A 35 -33.97 19.12 30.50
C LEU A 35 -32.53 18.89 31.01
N ASN A 36 -32.11 19.58 32.07
CA ASN A 36 -30.79 19.38 32.68
C ASN A 36 -30.60 18.00 33.29
N LEU A 37 -31.63 17.48 33.97
CA LEU A 37 -31.61 16.11 34.50
C LEU A 37 -31.60 15.07 33.38
N ILE A 38 -32.29 15.33 32.27
CA ILE A 38 -32.27 14.47 31.08
C ILE A 38 -30.88 14.48 30.43
N GLU A 39 -30.30 15.66 30.16
CA GLU A 39 -28.99 15.80 29.48
C GLU A 39 -27.83 15.17 30.26
N HIS A 40 -27.96 15.04 31.57
CA HIS A 40 -26.99 14.36 32.44
C HIS A 40 -27.35 12.88 32.73
N ASN A 41 -28.33 12.32 32.01
CA ASN A 41 -28.84 10.95 32.17
C ASN A 41 -29.33 10.62 33.59
N LYS A 42 -29.62 11.63 34.43
CA LYS A 42 -30.15 11.43 35.79
C LYS A 42 -31.64 11.08 35.78
N ARG A 43 -32.35 11.38 34.69
CA ARG A 43 -33.77 11.04 34.52
C ARG A 43 -34.01 10.49 33.12
N GLY A 44 -34.75 9.38 33.07
CA GLY A 44 -35.20 8.80 31.80
C GLY A 44 -36.15 9.76 31.06
N ILE A 45 -36.14 9.66 29.74
CA ILE A 45 -36.98 10.48 28.85
C ILE A 45 -38.18 9.67 28.36
N ALA A 46 -39.37 10.25 28.41
CA ALA A 46 -40.56 9.65 27.83
C ALA A 46 -40.56 9.81 26.30
N GLY A 47 -41.05 8.81 25.56
CA GLY A 47 -41.02 8.78 24.09
C GLY A 47 -41.60 10.03 23.42
N LYS A 48 -42.69 10.60 23.97
CA LYS A 48 -43.28 11.85 23.45
C LYS A 48 -42.32 13.05 23.54
N ILE A 49 -41.57 13.16 24.63
CA ILE A 49 -40.60 14.25 24.85
C ILE A 49 -39.37 14.03 23.96
N LEU A 50 -38.91 12.78 23.81
CA LEU A 50 -37.82 12.44 22.90
C LEU A 50 -38.13 12.82 21.45
N LEU A 51 -39.33 12.49 20.96
CA LEU A 51 -39.78 12.85 19.61
C LEU A 51 -39.87 14.38 19.43
N SER A 52 -40.28 15.10 20.49
CA SER A 52 -40.33 16.57 20.49
C SER A 52 -38.92 17.18 20.38
N ILE A 53 -37.98 16.70 21.20
CA ILE A 53 -36.57 17.14 21.17
C ILE A 53 -35.93 16.82 19.81
N ALA A 54 -36.15 15.62 19.26
CA ALA A 54 -35.61 15.22 17.96
C ALA A 54 -36.06 16.16 16.84
N ARG A 55 -37.35 16.54 16.85
CA ARG A 55 -37.94 17.47 15.88
C ARG A 55 -37.31 18.87 15.97
N GLU A 56 -37.18 19.41 17.17
CA GLU A 56 -36.57 20.74 17.39
C GLU A 56 -35.07 20.77 17.03
N LEU A 57 -34.36 19.65 17.23
CA LEU A 57 -32.96 19.50 16.85
C LEU A 57 -32.76 19.14 15.37
N GLY A 58 -33.82 18.89 14.61
CA GLY A 58 -33.75 18.54 13.19
C GLY A 58 -33.10 17.19 12.91
N VAL A 59 -33.15 16.24 13.85
CA VAL A 59 -32.51 14.92 13.74
C VAL A 59 -33.52 13.78 13.91
N PRO A 60 -33.32 12.61 13.27
CA PRO A 60 -34.21 11.47 13.46
C PRO A 60 -34.12 10.94 14.91
N PRO A 61 -35.23 10.46 15.52
CA PRO A 61 -35.23 9.98 16.90
C PRO A 61 -34.24 8.84 17.16
N SER A 62 -34.01 7.99 16.16
CA SER A 62 -33.01 6.92 16.19
C SER A 62 -31.60 7.47 16.43
N SER A 63 -31.23 8.63 15.92
CA SER A 63 -29.91 9.23 16.17
C SER A 63 -29.69 9.67 17.63
N LEU A 64 -30.76 9.82 18.41
CA LEU A 64 -30.71 10.14 19.83
C LEU A 64 -30.78 8.89 20.71
N THR A 65 -31.19 7.74 20.18
CA THR A 65 -31.39 6.49 20.94
C THR A 65 -30.41 5.39 20.54
N GLU A 66 -30.22 5.17 19.25
CA GLU A 66 -29.35 4.16 18.65
C GLU A 66 -28.07 4.81 18.15
N GLY A 67 -26.93 4.26 18.55
CA GLY A 67 -25.65 4.94 18.42
C GLY A 67 -24.77 4.39 17.33
N ALA A 68 -24.25 5.28 16.49
CA ALA A 68 -23.00 5.11 15.72
C ALA A 68 -21.75 4.85 16.59
N ASP A 69 -21.91 4.69 17.91
CA ASP A 69 -20.84 4.36 18.87
C ASP A 69 -20.72 2.85 19.15
N SER A 70 -21.55 2.00 18.53
CA SER A 70 -21.47 0.54 18.78
C SER A 70 -20.12 -0.02 18.33
N GLU A 71 -19.63 0.38 17.17
CA GLU A 71 -18.35 -0.07 16.63
C GLU A 71 -17.18 0.44 17.47
N LEU A 72 -17.19 1.73 17.85
CA LEU A 72 -16.17 2.30 18.72
C LEU A 72 -16.15 1.63 20.09
N THR A 73 -17.32 1.33 20.66
CA THR A 73 -17.43 0.61 21.93
C THR A 73 -16.92 -0.82 21.78
N THR A 74 -17.23 -1.52 20.69
CA THR A 74 -16.69 -2.85 20.39
C THR A 74 -15.16 -2.82 20.29
N THR A 75 -14.58 -1.86 19.58
CA THR A 75 -13.11 -1.72 19.49
C THR A 75 -12.48 -1.47 20.86
N LEU A 76 -13.12 -0.66 21.72
CA LEU A 76 -12.63 -0.44 23.09
C LEU A 76 -12.73 -1.69 23.96
N LEU A 77 -13.77 -2.51 23.77
CA LEU A 77 -13.92 -3.80 24.47
C LEU A 77 -12.84 -4.80 24.03
N GLU A 78 -12.56 -4.87 22.72
CA GLU A 78 -11.46 -5.66 22.17
C GLU A 78 -10.11 -5.21 22.72
N ALA A 79 -9.86 -3.89 22.72
CA ALA A 79 -8.66 -3.30 23.31
C ALA A 79 -8.52 -3.66 24.80
N ALA A 80 -9.60 -3.54 25.57
CA ALA A 80 -9.60 -3.91 26.99
C ALA A 80 -9.31 -5.40 27.20
N SER A 81 -9.82 -6.27 26.33
CA SER A 81 -9.59 -7.72 26.41
C SER A 81 -8.17 -8.15 26.04
N SER A 82 -7.48 -7.37 25.20
CA SER A 82 -6.11 -7.65 24.77
C SER A 82 -5.05 -7.42 25.87
N VAL A 83 -5.36 -6.59 26.87
CA VAL A 83 -4.41 -6.22 27.93
C VAL A 83 -4.64 -7.07 29.18
N SER A 84 -3.84 -8.13 29.33
CA SER A 84 -4.00 -9.13 30.40
C SER A 84 -3.63 -8.65 31.83
N ARG A 85 -3.10 -7.43 32.03
CA ARG A 85 -2.45 -7.03 33.31
C ARG A 85 -3.16 -6.03 34.20
N LYS A 86 -4.24 -5.37 33.77
CA LYS A 86 -5.01 -4.46 34.66
C LYS A 86 -6.50 -4.52 34.34
N SER A 87 -7.32 -4.57 35.39
CA SER A 87 -8.78 -4.63 35.33
C SER A 87 -9.36 -3.35 34.73
N VAL A 88 -9.45 -3.28 33.41
CA VAL A 88 -10.21 -2.23 32.72
C VAL A 88 -11.68 -2.44 33.03
N GLU A 89 -12.42 -1.40 33.40
CA GLU A 89 -13.86 -1.46 33.66
C GLU A 89 -14.66 -1.63 32.36
N ILE A 90 -14.67 -2.86 31.82
CA ILE A 90 -15.34 -3.26 30.57
C ILE A 90 -16.81 -2.79 30.53
N SER A 91 -17.50 -2.87 31.67
CA SER A 91 -18.90 -2.46 31.82
C SER A 91 -19.15 -0.96 31.63
N ALA A 92 -18.13 -0.12 31.79
CA ALA A 92 -18.21 1.33 31.64
C ALA A 92 -17.75 1.84 30.25
N SER A 93 -17.36 0.94 29.33
CA SER A 93 -16.85 1.27 27.99
C SER A 93 -17.79 2.16 27.17
N ALA A 94 -19.09 1.85 27.16
CA ALA A 94 -20.10 2.63 26.44
C ALA A 94 -20.27 4.04 27.05
N GLU A 95 -20.27 4.14 28.39
CA GLU A 95 -20.34 5.42 29.09
C GLU A 95 -19.10 6.28 28.81
N PHE A 96 -17.92 5.67 28.84
CA PHE A 96 -16.66 6.32 28.52
C PHE A 96 -16.64 6.84 27.08
N ALA A 97 -17.07 6.02 26.10
CA ALA A 97 -17.21 6.43 24.70
C ALA A 97 -18.14 7.63 24.51
N GLY A 98 -19.28 7.62 25.19
CA GLY A 98 -20.23 8.74 25.15
C GLY A 98 -19.71 10.02 25.81
N ARG A 99 -18.96 9.91 26.91
CA ARG A 99 -18.46 11.04 27.69
C ARG A 99 -17.19 11.65 27.13
N PHE A 100 -16.31 10.84 26.53
CA PHE A 100 -14.99 11.25 26.04
C PHE A 100 -14.72 10.75 24.61
N PRO A 101 -15.52 11.14 23.61
CA PRO A 101 -15.46 10.56 22.26
C PRO A 101 -14.09 10.72 21.57
N GLY A 102 -13.41 11.86 21.75
CA GLY A 102 -12.06 12.06 21.17
C GLY A 102 -11.00 11.14 21.77
N TRP A 103 -11.05 10.89 23.09
CA TRP A 103 -10.15 9.95 23.75
C TRP A 103 -10.45 8.51 23.35
N SER A 104 -11.72 8.17 23.22
CA SER A 104 -12.15 6.85 22.74
C SER A 104 -11.69 6.57 21.33
N GLN A 105 -11.78 7.55 20.42
CA GLN A 105 -11.27 7.44 19.06
C GLN A 105 -9.75 7.26 19.01
N LEU A 106 -9.00 8.03 19.81
CA LEU A 106 -7.54 7.91 19.90
C LEU A 106 -7.12 6.53 20.44
N LEU A 107 -7.77 6.03 21.49
CA LEU A 107 -7.47 4.71 22.03
C LEU A 107 -7.80 3.59 21.03
N ALA A 108 -8.93 3.72 20.32
CA ALA A 108 -9.30 2.78 19.27
C ALA A 108 -8.32 2.82 18.08
N SER A 109 -7.81 4.00 17.70
CA SER A 109 -6.80 4.10 16.62
C SER A 109 -5.47 3.50 17.03
N ILE A 110 -5.01 3.75 18.26
CA ILE A 110 -3.78 3.15 18.80
C ILE A 110 -3.90 1.63 18.87
N TYR A 111 -5.05 1.11 19.33
CA TYR A 111 -5.29 -0.33 19.38
C TYR A 111 -5.25 -0.97 17.99
N ARG A 112 -5.94 -0.38 17.00
CA ARG A 112 -5.90 -0.85 15.61
C ARG A 112 -4.48 -0.83 15.05
N GLN A 113 -3.75 0.27 15.25
CA GLN A 113 -2.37 0.38 14.79
C GLN A 113 -1.45 -0.69 15.40
N ASN A 114 -1.55 -0.93 16.71
CA ASN A 114 -0.77 -1.97 17.37
C ASN A 114 -1.13 -3.37 16.85
N ARG A 115 -2.42 -3.65 16.67
CA ARG A 115 -2.88 -4.94 16.12
C ARG A 115 -2.39 -5.14 14.68
N ASP A 116 -2.45 -4.11 13.85
CA ASP A 116 -1.97 -4.16 12.46
C ASP A 116 -0.46 -4.36 12.41
N GLN A 117 0.29 -3.73 13.33
CA GLN A 117 1.73 -3.94 13.48
C GLN A 117 2.06 -5.37 13.93
N GLU A 118 1.35 -5.92 14.92
CA GLU A 118 1.52 -7.30 15.37
C GLU A 118 1.23 -8.29 14.23
N ALA A 119 0.17 -8.06 13.46
CA ALA A 119 -0.15 -8.87 12.29
C ALA A 119 0.93 -8.78 11.21
N ALA A 120 1.48 -7.59 10.96
CA ALA A 120 2.58 -7.40 10.01
C ALA A 120 3.86 -8.11 10.47
N ILE A 121 4.20 -8.01 11.76
CA ILE A 121 5.35 -8.73 12.34
C ILE A 121 5.16 -10.24 12.21
N ALA A 122 3.98 -10.76 12.53
CA ALA A 122 3.68 -12.18 12.39
C ALA A 122 3.80 -12.64 10.94
N ALA A 123 3.28 -11.87 9.98
CA ALA A 123 3.41 -12.17 8.56
C ALA A 123 4.87 -12.14 8.05
N LEU A 124 5.68 -11.18 8.52
CA LEU A 124 7.11 -11.11 8.21
C LEU A 124 7.86 -12.32 8.79
N SER A 125 7.57 -12.68 10.04
CA SER A 125 8.16 -13.85 10.68
C SER A 125 7.78 -15.14 9.97
N ASP A 126 6.52 -15.28 9.55
CA ASP A 126 6.02 -16.45 8.81
C ASP A 126 6.73 -16.56 7.46
N ARG A 127 6.87 -15.44 6.75
CA ARG A 127 7.59 -15.36 5.48
C ARG A 127 9.05 -15.74 5.64
N LEU A 128 9.77 -15.22 6.64
CA LEU A 128 11.17 -15.58 6.89
C LEU A 128 11.33 -17.06 7.26
N THR A 129 10.40 -17.62 8.03
CA THR A 129 10.47 -19.01 8.49
C THR A 129 10.20 -20.00 7.35
N HIS A 130 9.34 -19.62 6.41
CA HIS A 130 8.92 -20.47 5.29
C HIS A 130 9.53 -20.04 3.95
N ASP A 131 10.56 -19.20 3.97
CA ASP A 131 11.19 -18.75 2.74
C ASP A 131 11.99 -19.90 2.09
N PRO A 132 11.62 -20.32 0.87
CA PRO A 132 12.27 -21.44 0.21
C PRO A 132 13.74 -21.15 -0.12
N PHE A 133 14.11 -19.89 -0.40
CA PHE A 133 15.48 -19.50 -0.71
C PHE A 133 16.36 -19.52 0.55
N LEU A 134 15.87 -19.04 1.70
CA LEU A 134 16.59 -19.14 2.98
C LEU A 134 16.81 -20.61 3.35
N ALA A 135 15.77 -21.44 3.25
CA ALA A 135 15.86 -22.87 3.56
C ALA A 135 16.88 -23.60 2.65
N GLU A 136 16.84 -23.33 1.34
CA GLU A 136 17.75 -23.92 0.36
C GLU A 136 19.20 -23.46 0.58
N SER A 137 19.41 -22.16 0.83
CA SER A 137 20.73 -21.59 1.11
C SER A 137 21.36 -22.18 2.38
N LEU A 138 20.59 -22.30 3.46
CA LEU A 138 21.03 -22.95 4.70
C LEU A 138 21.40 -24.43 4.47
N HIS A 139 20.58 -25.16 3.71
CA HIS A 139 20.85 -26.57 3.39
C HIS A 139 22.13 -26.72 2.55
N LEU A 140 22.32 -25.86 1.55
CA LEU A 140 23.53 -25.84 0.71
C LEU A 140 24.78 -25.57 1.53
N MET A 141 24.74 -24.58 2.44
CA MET A 141 25.85 -24.29 3.34
C MET A 141 26.19 -25.47 4.25
N LEU A 142 25.19 -26.08 4.90
CA LEU A 142 25.40 -27.25 5.77
C LEU A 142 26.00 -28.45 5.00
N SER A 143 25.55 -28.65 3.76
CA SER A 143 26.06 -29.71 2.88
C SER A 143 27.53 -29.47 2.52
N ASN A 144 27.88 -28.25 2.09
CA ASN A 144 29.26 -27.89 1.73
C ASN A 144 30.19 -27.97 2.96
N ILE A 145 29.75 -27.47 4.12
CA ILE A 145 30.52 -27.56 5.38
C ILE A 145 30.79 -29.03 5.74
N THR A 146 29.78 -29.89 5.60
CA THR A 146 29.91 -31.31 5.90
C THR A 146 30.87 -32.01 4.93
N ALA A 147 30.82 -31.68 3.64
CA ALA A 147 31.74 -32.21 2.63
C ALA A 147 33.19 -31.75 2.85
N ILE A 148 33.41 -30.48 3.21
CA ILE A 148 34.73 -29.95 3.56
C ILE A 148 35.25 -30.68 4.80
N ARG A 149 34.43 -30.79 5.86
CA ARG A 149 34.84 -31.43 7.12
C ARG A 149 35.21 -32.90 6.91
N SER A 150 34.37 -33.67 6.22
CA SER A 150 34.64 -35.09 5.98
C SER A 150 35.88 -35.29 5.12
N THR A 151 36.08 -34.47 4.09
CA THR A 151 37.26 -34.55 3.22
C THR A 151 38.53 -34.17 3.96
N ALA A 152 38.49 -33.12 4.80
CA ALA A 152 39.61 -32.73 5.64
C ALA A 152 39.95 -33.80 6.68
N GLU A 153 38.94 -34.41 7.30
CA GLU A 153 39.10 -35.51 8.26
C GLU A 153 39.76 -36.74 7.63
N ILE A 154 39.41 -37.09 6.38
CA ILE A 154 40.08 -38.16 5.62
C ILE A 154 41.55 -37.83 5.40
N LEU A 155 41.87 -36.61 4.97
CA LEU A 155 43.23 -36.16 4.71
C LEU A 155 44.12 -36.13 5.96
N THR A 156 43.53 -35.95 7.15
CA THR A 156 44.27 -35.93 8.42
C THR A 156 44.38 -37.30 9.08
N THR A 157 43.43 -38.21 8.84
CA THR A 157 43.30 -39.45 9.63
C THR A 157 43.84 -40.68 8.88
N VAL A 158 43.83 -40.68 7.55
CA VAL A 158 44.33 -41.81 6.76
C VAL A 158 45.81 -41.62 6.44
N GLU A 159 46.65 -42.54 6.91
CA GLU A 159 48.11 -42.46 6.75
C GLU A 159 48.60 -42.80 5.32
N ASP A 160 47.93 -43.73 4.63
CA ASP A 160 48.33 -44.25 3.30
C ASP A 160 47.56 -43.61 2.13
N ILE A 161 47.63 -42.27 1.98
CA ILE A 161 47.00 -41.55 0.86
C ILE A 161 48.01 -41.36 -0.28
N THR A 162 47.69 -41.89 -1.47
CA THR A 162 48.52 -41.65 -2.66
C THR A 162 48.50 -40.19 -3.10
N ALA A 163 49.57 -39.72 -3.77
CA ALA A 163 49.65 -38.34 -4.26
C ALA A 163 48.48 -37.95 -5.19
N ASP A 164 47.94 -38.90 -5.95
CA ASP A 164 46.79 -38.66 -6.82
C ASP A 164 45.47 -38.50 -6.05
N GLN A 165 45.25 -39.33 -5.01
CA GLN A 165 44.09 -39.20 -4.12
C GLN A 165 44.14 -37.88 -3.33
N ARG A 166 45.32 -37.50 -2.82
CA ARG A 166 45.52 -36.23 -2.11
C ARG A 166 45.12 -35.03 -2.98
N ARG A 167 45.59 -34.97 -4.24
CA ARG A 167 45.20 -33.91 -5.19
C ARG A 167 43.69 -33.86 -5.45
N ARG A 168 43.02 -35.01 -5.49
CA ARG A 168 41.55 -35.07 -5.67
C ARG A 168 40.81 -34.53 -4.45
N PHE A 169 41.25 -34.86 -3.24
CA PHE A 169 40.66 -34.34 -2.00
C PHE A 169 40.93 -32.84 -1.82
N ASP A 170 42.14 -32.37 -2.11
CA ASP A 170 42.46 -30.93 -2.09
C ASP A 170 41.57 -30.14 -3.07
N LYS A 171 41.36 -30.69 -4.29
CA LYS A 171 40.45 -30.10 -5.27
C LYS A 171 39.00 -30.07 -4.77
N ALA A 172 38.54 -31.15 -4.13
CA ALA A 172 37.19 -31.22 -3.57
C ALA A 172 36.98 -30.18 -2.46
N ILE A 173 37.92 -30.05 -1.52
CA ILE A 173 37.85 -29.01 -0.47
C ILE A 173 37.81 -27.61 -1.08
N HIS A 174 38.65 -27.35 -2.08
CA HIS A 174 38.68 -26.04 -2.75
C HIS A 174 37.35 -25.72 -3.44
N GLU A 175 36.78 -26.68 -4.16
CA GLU A 175 35.51 -26.49 -4.87
C GLU A 175 34.34 -26.29 -3.91
N GLU A 176 34.25 -27.09 -2.84
CA GLU A 176 33.20 -26.94 -1.82
C GLU A 176 33.36 -25.65 -1.01
N SER A 177 34.59 -25.20 -0.73
CA SER A 177 34.84 -23.90 -0.07
C SER A 177 34.40 -22.73 -0.93
N ARG A 178 34.58 -22.83 -2.27
CA ARG A 178 34.10 -21.82 -3.22
C ARG A 178 32.57 -21.80 -3.25
N ARG A 179 31.92 -22.96 -3.34
CA ARG A 179 30.44 -23.08 -3.31
C ARG A 179 29.84 -22.55 -2.00
N LEU A 180 30.48 -22.81 -0.86
CA LEU A 180 30.08 -22.25 0.43
C LEU A 180 30.18 -20.72 0.45
N SER A 181 31.25 -20.16 -0.13
CA SER A 181 31.44 -18.71 -0.25
C SER A 181 30.36 -18.08 -1.14
N ASP A 182 30.07 -18.69 -2.30
CA ASP A 182 29.02 -18.26 -3.21
C ASP A 182 27.63 -18.27 -2.52
N ALA A 183 27.31 -19.34 -1.80
CA ALA A 183 26.06 -19.47 -1.03
C ALA A 183 25.93 -18.41 0.08
N THR A 184 27.04 -18.13 0.78
CA THR A 184 27.08 -17.11 1.83
C THR A 184 26.90 -15.71 1.25
N GLN A 185 27.52 -15.42 0.11
CA GLN A 185 27.38 -14.14 -0.60
C GLN A 185 25.95 -13.92 -1.09
N ALA A 186 25.30 -14.97 -1.60
CA ALA A 186 23.90 -14.93 -2.01
C ALA A 186 22.95 -14.66 -0.82
N LEU A 187 23.23 -15.25 0.35
CA LEU A 187 22.46 -15.02 1.56
C LEU A 187 22.62 -13.58 2.10
N ILE A 188 23.84 -13.04 2.08
CA ILE A 188 24.10 -11.64 2.47
C ILE A 188 23.37 -10.69 1.52
N GLY A 189 23.46 -10.93 0.21
CA GLY A 189 22.76 -10.13 -0.80
C GLY A 189 21.23 -10.20 -0.70
N TYR A 190 20.69 -11.27 -0.13
CA TYR A 190 19.27 -11.40 0.18
C TYR A 190 18.84 -10.48 1.35
N PHE A 191 19.62 -10.40 2.42
CA PHE A 191 19.33 -9.52 3.57
C PHE A 191 19.68 -8.05 3.34
N ASP A 192 20.73 -7.75 2.57
CA ASP A 192 21.11 -6.36 2.24
C ASP A 192 20.05 -5.67 1.37
N LYS A 193 19.24 -6.44 0.62
CA LYS A 193 18.07 -5.92 -0.10
C LYS A 193 16.92 -5.48 0.83
N GLU A 194 16.90 -5.91 2.09
CA GLU A 194 15.87 -5.56 3.07
C GLU A 194 16.31 -4.46 4.05
N ALA A 195 17.60 -4.12 4.13
CA ALA A 195 18.19 -3.28 5.18
C ALA A 195 18.41 -1.79 4.82
N THR A 196 17.71 -1.23 3.84
CA THR A 196 17.69 0.23 3.60
C THR A 196 16.59 0.91 4.42
N PRO A 197 16.91 1.81 5.39
CA PRO A 197 15.90 2.51 6.19
C PRO A 197 15.15 3.64 5.46
N ASP A 198 15.37 3.84 4.16
CA ASP A 198 14.60 4.76 3.32
C ASP A 198 13.90 3.99 2.20
N GLY A 199 12.74 3.41 2.54
CA GLY A 199 11.82 2.80 1.58
C GLY A 199 12.33 1.53 0.89
N PRO A 200 11.45 0.56 0.57
CA PRO A 200 11.84 -0.55 -0.30
C PRO A 200 12.18 0.03 -1.68
N SER A 201 13.47 0.14 -1.96
CA SER A 201 14.00 -0.20 -3.27
C SER A 201 13.72 -1.69 -3.46
N GLU A 202 12.47 -2.01 -3.83
CA GLU A 202 12.24 -3.07 -4.80
C GLU A 202 13.36 -2.95 -5.82
N THR A 203 14.06 -4.06 -6.09
CA THR A 203 15.06 -4.13 -7.15
C THR A 203 14.63 -3.14 -8.23
N PRO A 204 15.41 -2.09 -8.56
CA PRO A 204 15.25 -1.52 -9.87
C PRO A 204 15.24 -2.75 -10.74
N ASP A 205 14.19 -2.95 -11.56
CA ASP A 205 14.40 -3.63 -12.82
C ASP A 205 15.75 -3.11 -13.24
N SER A 206 16.77 -3.96 -13.16
CA SER A 206 18.09 -3.60 -13.61
C SER A 206 17.74 -3.11 -15.00
N VAL A 207 17.82 -1.79 -15.21
CA VAL A 207 17.70 -1.21 -16.54
C VAL A 207 18.59 -2.14 -17.32
N SER A 208 17.99 -2.95 -18.21
CA SER A 208 18.67 -4.13 -18.75
C SER A 208 20.08 -3.67 -19.11
N GLU A 209 21.13 -4.45 -18.89
CA GLU A 209 22.48 -3.99 -19.27
C GLU A 209 22.48 -3.46 -20.73
N GLU A 210 21.58 -4.00 -21.56
CA GLU A 210 21.17 -3.50 -22.88
C GLU A 210 20.48 -2.13 -22.90
N ASP A 211 19.51 -1.83 -22.03
CA ASP A 211 18.86 -0.50 -21.90
C ASP A 211 19.90 0.57 -21.47
N VAL A 212 20.83 0.24 -20.56
CA VAL A 212 21.89 1.18 -20.12
C VAL A 212 22.89 1.43 -21.25
N ALA A 213 23.29 0.38 -21.96
CA ALA A 213 24.22 0.48 -23.07
C ALA A 213 23.62 1.21 -24.28
N SER A 214 22.34 0.98 -24.59
CA SER A 214 21.66 1.58 -25.75
C SER A 214 21.23 3.03 -25.53
N MET A 215 20.99 3.45 -24.28
CA MET A 215 20.55 4.81 -23.95
C MET A 215 21.44 5.49 -22.89
N PRO A 216 22.67 5.94 -23.24
CA PRO A 216 23.54 6.67 -22.31
C PRO A 216 22.82 7.88 -21.70
N LEU A 217 22.95 8.08 -20.39
CA LEU A 217 22.04 8.93 -19.62
C LEU A 217 22.03 10.39 -20.10
N GLU A 218 23.20 11.00 -20.29
CA GLU A 218 23.33 12.40 -20.71
C GLU A 218 22.82 12.64 -22.13
N GLN A 219 23.15 11.72 -23.04
CA GLN A 219 22.68 11.76 -24.42
C GLN A 219 21.16 11.62 -24.47
N PHE A 220 20.61 10.63 -23.75
CA PHE A 220 19.17 10.41 -23.68
C PHE A 220 18.44 11.62 -23.08
N ALA A 221 18.96 12.22 -22.01
CA ALA A 221 18.36 13.40 -21.40
C ALA A 221 18.31 14.60 -22.36
N THR A 222 19.37 14.79 -23.16
CA THR A 222 19.43 15.84 -24.18
C THR A 222 18.38 15.61 -25.27
N SER A 223 18.32 14.40 -25.83
CA SER A 223 17.31 14.04 -26.84
C SER A 223 15.89 14.10 -26.29
N ALA A 224 15.69 13.74 -25.02
CA ALA A 224 14.41 13.84 -24.35
C ALA A 224 13.96 15.30 -24.22
N ALA A 225 14.85 16.21 -23.84
CA ALA A 225 14.53 17.63 -23.78
C ALA A 225 14.18 18.21 -25.16
N ILE A 226 14.93 17.87 -26.21
CA ILE A 226 14.69 18.33 -27.59
C ILE A 226 13.35 17.85 -28.14
N SER A 227 12.97 16.60 -27.83
CA SER A 227 11.73 15.98 -28.30
C SER A 227 10.51 16.29 -27.41
N CYS A 228 10.63 17.19 -26.43
CA CYS A 228 9.60 17.46 -25.42
C CYS A 228 9.15 16.17 -24.71
N TYR A 229 10.12 15.30 -24.39
CA TYR A 229 9.94 14.00 -23.73
C TYR A 229 8.97 13.08 -24.46
N ASN A 230 8.89 13.15 -25.79
CA ASN A 230 8.01 12.30 -26.60
C ASN A 230 8.58 10.86 -26.66
N PRO A 231 7.90 9.85 -26.05
CA PRO A 231 8.47 8.51 -25.99
C PRO A 231 8.59 7.81 -27.34
N SER A 232 7.69 8.10 -28.29
CA SER A 232 7.73 7.50 -29.63
C SER A 232 8.91 8.03 -30.46
N ALA A 233 9.25 9.31 -30.31
CA ALA A 233 10.43 9.89 -30.93
C ALA A 233 11.72 9.26 -30.37
N LEU A 234 11.80 9.14 -29.05
CA LEU A 234 12.94 8.52 -28.36
C LEU A 234 13.11 7.04 -28.68
N ALA A 235 12.01 6.28 -28.74
CA ALA A 235 12.05 4.86 -29.14
C ALA A 235 12.63 4.69 -30.54
N THR A 236 12.27 5.59 -31.46
CA THR A 236 12.80 5.61 -32.83
C THR A 236 14.28 5.97 -32.88
N GLU A 237 14.69 7.00 -32.14
CA GLU A 237 16.07 7.48 -32.10
C GLU A 237 17.03 6.45 -31.51
N PHE A 238 16.67 5.88 -30.36
CA PHE A 238 17.50 4.92 -29.63
C PHE A 238 17.26 3.45 -30.06
N ARG A 239 16.40 3.23 -31.07
CA ARG A 239 16.07 1.91 -31.63
C ARG A 239 15.71 0.87 -30.57
N THR A 240 14.86 1.28 -29.63
CA THR A 240 14.40 0.45 -28.52
C THR A 240 12.88 0.48 -28.40
N ASN A 241 12.33 -0.34 -27.50
CA ASN A 241 10.90 -0.38 -27.25
C ASN A 241 10.44 0.71 -26.26
N LEU A 242 9.13 0.97 -26.22
CA LEU A 242 8.56 2.02 -25.38
C LEU A 242 8.66 1.74 -23.87
N HIS A 243 8.71 0.47 -23.43
CA HIS A 243 8.92 0.15 -22.02
C HIS A 243 10.32 0.56 -21.54
N ALA A 244 11.34 0.32 -22.36
CA ALA A 244 12.71 0.75 -22.09
C ALA A 244 12.80 2.29 -22.01
N VAL A 245 12.17 3.00 -22.96
CA VAL A 245 12.08 4.47 -22.95
C VAL A 245 11.37 4.97 -21.69
N PHE A 246 10.26 4.35 -21.29
CA PHE A 246 9.52 4.72 -20.07
C PHE A 246 10.39 4.58 -18.82
N ARG A 247 11.10 3.44 -18.66
CA ARG A 247 12.06 3.24 -17.56
C ARG A 247 13.14 4.31 -17.56
N ARG A 248 13.65 4.70 -18.74
CA ARG A 248 14.70 5.71 -18.84
C ARG A 248 14.21 7.12 -18.50
N LEU A 249 13.03 7.50 -19.00
CA LEU A 249 12.38 8.77 -18.70
C LEU A 249 12.08 8.91 -17.20
N ALA A 250 11.52 7.87 -16.57
CA ALA A 250 11.21 7.88 -15.15
C ALA A 250 12.48 8.08 -14.29
N ASN A 251 13.62 7.52 -14.71
CA ASN A 251 14.88 7.63 -13.96
C ASN A 251 15.66 8.94 -14.15
N LEU A 252 15.25 9.86 -15.04
CA LEU A 252 16.01 11.08 -15.34
C LEU A 252 16.24 11.98 -14.10
N ARG A 253 15.19 12.26 -13.32
CA ARG A 253 15.32 13.08 -12.10
C ARG A 253 16.07 12.37 -10.98
N VAL A 254 15.88 11.05 -10.85
CA VAL A 254 16.59 10.23 -9.85
C VAL A 254 18.10 10.31 -10.06
N ALA A 255 18.53 10.42 -11.31
CA ALA A 255 19.93 10.62 -11.68
C ALA A 255 20.43 12.09 -11.57
N GLY A 256 19.64 12.99 -10.97
CA GLY A 256 20.03 14.38 -10.72
C GLY A 256 19.89 15.34 -11.91
N LEU A 257 19.25 14.91 -13.01
CA LEU A 257 19.08 15.74 -14.20
C LEU A 257 17.80 16.58 -14.14
N GLN A 258 17.82 17.73 -14.80
CA GLN A 258 16.66 18.61 -14.90
C GLN A 258 15.64 18.01 -15.89
N ALA A 259 14.60 17.38 -15.36
CA ALA A 259 13.50 16.80 -16.12
C ALA A 259 12.19 16.90 -15.32
N PRO A 260 11.01 16.79 -15.97
CA PRO A 260 9.73 16.61 -15.28
C PRO A 260 9.77 15.38 -14.36
N GLU A 261 9.06 15.45 -13.24
CA GLU A 261 8.97 14.31 -12.35
C GLU A 261 7.96 13.31 -12.89
N MET A 262 8.46 12.13 -13.24
CA MET A 262 7.67 11.09 -13.88
C MET A 262 7.66 9.84 -12.99
N GLY A 263 6.46 9.31 -12.76
CA GLY A 263 6.25 8.01 -12.17
C GLY A 263 6.02 6.95 -13.24
N LEU A 264 6.28 5.69 -12.88
CA LEU A 264 6.13 4.55 -13.76
C LEU A 264 5.53 3.38 -12.98
N ILE A 265 4.54 2.72 -13.58
CA ILE A 265 4.07 1.43 -13.12
C ILE A 265 4.01 0.46 -14.29
N ILE A 266 4.51 -0.77 -14.09
CA ILE A 266 4.38 -1.86 -15.04
C ILE A 266 3.66 -3.01 -14.35
N THR A 267 2.65 -3.58 -15.00
CA THR A 267 1.89 -4.72 -14.48
C THR A 267 1.80 -5.84 -15.50
N ASN A 268 1.54 -7.06 -15.05
CA ASN A 268 1.05 -8.14 -15.92
C ASN A 268 -0.49 -8.10 -16.02
N ALA A 269 -1.05 -8.97 -16.86
CA ALA A 269 -2.50 -9.05 -17.09
C ALA A 269 -3.29 -9.50 -15.85
N ALA A 270 -2.64 -10.16 -14.88
CA ALA A 270 -3.26 -10.54 -13.61
C ALA A 270 -3.31 -9.39 -12.59
N GLY A 271 -2.73 -8.22 -12.93
CA GLY A 271 -2.67 -7.06 -12.06
C GLY A 271 -1.51 -7.08 -11.05
N GLN A 272 -0.62 -8.07 -11.13
CA GLN A 272 0.62 -8.06 -10.35
C GLN A 272 1.50 -6.92 -10.86
N THR A 273 1.94 -6.07 -9.93
CA THR A 273 2.88 -5.00 -10.25
C THR A 273 4.28 -5.56 -10.34
N LEU A 274 4.92 -5.32 -11.49
CA LEU A 274 6.27 -5.75 -11.82
C LEU A 274 7.28 -4.63 -11.59
N HIS A 275 6.88 -3.37 -11.85
CA HIS A 275 7.70 -2.19 -11.63
C HIS A 275 6.92 -1.09 -10.92
N ARG A 276 7.56 -0.42 -9.96
CA ARG A 276 6.96 0.71 -9.22
C ARG A 276 7.94 1.86 -9.10
N GLN A 277 7.55 3.00 -9.62
CA GLN A 277 8.15 4.29 -9.34
C GLN A 277 7.02 5.29 -9.07
N ALA A 278 6.76 5.55 -7.80
CA ALA A 278 5.68 6.44 -7.35
C ALA A 278 6.10 7.91 -7.37
N LEU A 279 5.10 8.80 -7.33
CA LEU A 279 5.28 10.23 -7.07
C LEU A 279 4.72 10.55 -5.68
N SER A 280 5.15 11.66 -5.06
CA SER A 280 4.61 12.11 -3.77
C SER A 280 3.09 12.27 -3.79
N GLU A 281 2.57 12.86 -4.86
CA GLU A 281 1.15 13.13 -5.07
C GLU A 281 0.39 11.94 -5.66
N PHE A 282 1.11 10.92 -6.12
CA PHE A 282 0.56 9.68 -6.68
C PHE A 282 1.24 8.47 -6.04
N PRO A 283 0.85 8.10 -4.81
CA PRO A 283 1.41 6.92 -4.16
C PRO A 283 0.90 5.65 -4.85
N LEU A 284 1.81 4.74 -5.19
CA LEU A 284 1.45 3.42 -5.71
C LEU A 284 1.17 2.47 -4.53
N PRO A 285 0.09 1.66 -4.57
CA PRO A 285 -0.22 0.73 -3.50
C PRO A 285 0.87 -0.34 -3.41
N ARG A 286 1.46 -0.49 -2.21
CA ARG A 286 2.41 -1.57 -1.91
C ARG A 286 1.71 -2.90 -1.61
N HIS A 287 0.49 -2.81 -1.07
CA HIS A 287 -0.34 -3.95 -0.70
C HIS A 287 -1.78 -3.75 -1.20
N GLY A 288 -2.43 -4.84 -1.56
CA GLY A 288 -3.79 -4.82 -2.11
C GLY A 288 -3.84 -4.41 -3.59
N ASN A 289 -5.05 -4.38 -4.13
CA ASN A 289 -5.29 -4.10 -5.55
C ASN A 289 -5.29 -2.59 -5.83
N ALA A 290 -4.62 -2.19 -6.91
CA ALA A 290 -4.71 -0.83 -7.43
C ALA A 290 -6.12 -0.53 -7.97
N CYS A 291 -6.42 0.75 -8.19
CA CYS A 291 -7.70 1.15 -8.77
C CYS A 291 -7.87 0.52 -10.18
N PRO A 292 -8.94 -0.26 -10.42
CA PRO A 292 -9.14 -0.93 -11.71
C PRO A 292 -9.41 0.05 -12.87
N LEU A 293 -9.67 1.32 -12.56
CA LEU A 293 -9.88 2.38 -13.57
C LEU A 293 -8.57 3.00 -14.08
N TRP A 294 -7.41 2.60 -13.54
CA TRP A 294 -6.12 3.07 -14.04
C TRP A 294 -5.90 2.64 -15.50
N PRO A 295 -5.43 3.56 -16.37
CA PRO A 295 -5.12 3.27 -17.78
C PRO A 295 -4.21 2.05 -17.98
N VAL A 296 -3.28 1.78 -17.06
CA VAL A 296 -2.38 0.61 -17.11
C VAL A 296 -3.14 -0.71 -17.36
N PHE A 297 -4.33 -0.89 -16.76
CA PHE A 297 -5.12 -2.11 -16.97
C PHE A 297 -5.90 -2.12 -18.29
N GLN A 298 -6.20 -0.94 -18.85
CA GLN A 298 -6.84 -0.83 -20.16
C GLN A 298 -5.90 -1.18 -21.31
N GLY A 299 -4.59 -1.02 -21.12
CA GLY A 299 -3.58 -1.39 -22.13
C GLY A 299 -3.73 -2.84 -22.62
N PHE A 300 -4.12 -3.77 -21.73
CA PHE A 300 -4.36 -5.18 -22.11
C PHE A 300 -5.55 -5.38 -23.04
N SER A 301 -6.53 -4.47 -23.04
CA SER A 301 -7.68 -4.55 -23.96
C SER A 301 -7.32 -4.14 -25.38
N GLN A 302 -6.25 -3.35 -25.55
CA GLN A 302 -5.75 -2.90 -26.85
C GLN A 302 -4.21 -2.98 -26.88
N PRO A 303 -3.63 -4.19 -26.90
CA PRO A 303 -2.18 -4.37 -26.92
C PRO A 303 -1.53 -3.66 -28.11
N GLU A 304 -0.30 -3.23 -27.92
CA GLU A 304 0.54 -2.54 -28.92
C GLU A 304 -0.03 -1.20 -29.44
N ARG A 305 -1.13 -0.72 -28.85
CA ARG A 305 -1.71 0.58 -29.16
C ARG A 305 -1.37 1.58 -28.04
N PRO A 306 -0.50 2.57 -28.29
CA PRO A 306 -0.25 3.64 -27.34
C PRO A 306 -1.53 4.40 -27.01
N MET A 307 -1.78 4.63 -25.73
CA MET A 307 -2.91 5.39 -25.21
C MET A 307 -2.41 6.58 -24.41
N GLN A 308 -3.08 7.71 -24.56
CA GLN A 308 -2.89 8.88 -23.71
C GLN A 308 -4.21 9.21 -23.03
N ASP A 309 -4.17 9.31 -21.71
CA ASP A 309 -5.35 9.59 -20.89
C ASP A 309 -5.04 10.72 -19.90
N LEU A 310 -6.11 11.35 -19.42
CA LEU A 310 -6.09 12.29 -18.30
C LEU A 310 -6.81 11.62 -17.13
N ILE A 311 -6.19 11.57 -15.96
CA ILE A 311 -6.78 10.99 -14.75
C ILE A 311 -6.80 11.99 -13.59
N GLU A 312 -7.77 11.85 -12.69
CA GLU A 312 -7.95 12.73 -11.53
C GLU A 312 -8.05 11.91 -10.24
N LEU A 313 -7.12 12.16 -9.31
CA LEU A 313 -7.13 11.57 -7.98
C LEU A 313 -8.19 12.22 -7.08
N PRO A 314 -8.59 11.59 -5.96
CA PRO A 314 -9.61 12.15 -5.05
C PRO A 314 -9.26 13.52 -4.46
N GLY A 315 -7.98 13.90 -4.44
CA GLY A 315 -7.51 15.24 -4.04
C GLY A 315 -7.65 16.32 -5.12
N GLY A 316 -8.20 15.99 -6.29
CA GLY A 316 -8.38 16.91 -7.42
C GLY A 316 -7.13 17.11 -8.29
N ILE A 317 -5.99 16.52 -7.91
CA ILE A 317 -4.76 16.57 -8.69
C ILE A 317 -4.94 15.71 -9.95
N GLN A 318 -4.63 16.31 -11.10
CA GLN A 318 -4.74 15.67 -12.41
C GLN A 318 -3.37 15.26 -12.94
N PHE A 319 -3.34 14.09 -13.60
CA PHE A 319 -2.12 13.52 -14.18
C PHE A 319 -2.38 13.17 -15.64
N THR A 320 -1.41 13.49 -16.49
CA THR A 320 -1.36 12.94 -17.84
C THR A 320 -0.67 11.59 -17.77
N THR A 321 -1.23 10.58 -18.45
CA THR A 321 -0.67 9.23 -18.49
C THR A 321 -0.45 8.79 -19.92
N LEU A 322 0.68 8.13 -20.18
CA LEU A 322 0.93 7.38 -21.41
C LEU A 322 0.98 5.89 -21.08
N THR A 323 0.15 5.10 -21.74
CA THR A 323 0.04 3.65 -21.49
C THR A 323 0.28 2.86 -22.76
N ILE A 324 1.01 1.75 -22.64
CA ILE A 324 1.11 0.75 -23.72
C ILE A 324 1.35 -0.64 -23.15
N ALA A 325 0.65 -1.64 -23.71
CA ALA A 325 0.95 -3.04 -23.47
C ALA A 325 1.82 -3.61 -24.60
N LEU A 326 2.93 -4.25 -24.25
CA LEU A 326 3.88 -4.88 -25.18
C LEU A 326 4.13 -6.33 -24.77
N PRO A 327 4.44 -7.22 -25.73
CA PRO A 327 4.82 -8.59 -25.41
C PRO A 327 6.16 -8.59 -24.65
N HIS A 328 6.22 -9.34 -23.55
CA HIS A 328 7.42 -9.54 -22.75
C HIS A 328 8.33 -10.64 -23.34
N SER A 329 7.72 -11.65 -23.97
CA SER A 329 8.40 -12.77 -24.62
C SER A 329 8.17 -12.77 -26.13
N GLU A 330 9.01 -13.49 -26.88
CA GLU A 330 8.77 -13.71 -28.30
C GLU A 330 7.39 -14.36 -28.54
N ILE A 331 6.68 -13.82 -29.53
CA ILE A 331 5.36 -14.34 -29.93
C ILE A 331 5.61 -15.56 -30.81
N SER A 332 5.04 -16.71 -30.41
CA SER A 332 5.17 -17.97 -31.14
C SER A 332 3.82 -18.67 -31.27
N PHE A 333 3.67 -19.47 -32.32
CA PHE A 333 2.49 -20.35 -32.44
C PHE A 333 2.60 -21.48 -31.41
N GLY A 334 1.59 -21.63 -30.55
CA GLY A 334 1.51 -22.72 -29.57
C GLY A 334 1.51 -22.29 -28.11
N ALA A 335 1.74 -21.00 -27.81
CA ALA A 335 1.60 -20.44 -26.47
C ALA A 335 0.92 -19.05 -26.54
N PRO A 336 0.07 -18.68 -25.56
CA PRO A 336 -0.43 -17.32 -25.48
C PRO A 336 0.73 -16.35 -25.19
N PRO A 337 0.79 -15.19 -25.86
CA PRO A 337 1.81 -14.18 -25.58
C PRO A 337 1.66 -13.62 -24.17
N ASP A 338 2.77 -13.52 -23.45
CA ASP A 338 2.81 -12.82 -22.16
C ASP A 338 2.94 -11.32 -22.39
N TYR A 339 1.89 -10.57 -22.07
CA TYR A 339 1.86 -9.11 -22.20
C TYR A 339 2.11 -8.44 -20.85
N GLN A 340 2.88 -7.36 -20.89
CA GLN A 340 3.03 -6.42 -19.80
C GLN A 340 2.50 -5.06 -20.24
N SER A 341 1.83 -4.35 -19.33
CA SER A 341 1.33 -3.00 -19.57
C SER A 341 2.09 -2.00 -18.72
N ALA A 342 2.66 -0.99 -19.36
CA ALA A 342 3.40 0.07 -18.71
C ALA A 342 2.59 1.38 -18.79
N MET A 343 2.50 2.09 -17.67
CA MET A 343 1.89 3.41 -17.58
C MET A 343 2.91 4.39 -16.99
N LEU A 344 3.38 5.31 -17.83
CA LEU A 344 4.16 6.49 -17.44
C LEU A 344 3.19 7.61 -17.08
N PHE A 345 3.43 8.32 -15.99
CA PHE A 345 2.53 9.37 -15.53
C PHE A 345 3.28 10.54 -14.90
N LEU A 346 2.74 11.75 -15.06
CA LEU A 346 3.25 12.97 -14.47
C LEU A 346 2.12 13.99 -14.23
N PRO A 347 2.31 14.93 -13.28
CA PRO A 347 1.34 15.99 -13.02
C PRO A 347 1.00 16.78 -14.29
N LEU A 348 -0.29 17.13 -14.48
CA LEU A 348 -0.76 17.82 -15.70
C LEU A 348 -0.03 19.15 -15.94
N ASP A 349 0.27 19.89 -14.90
CA ASP A 349 0.99 21.17 -14.94
C ASP A 349 2.46 21.04 -15.37
N GLN A 350 3.04 19.85 -15.22
CA GLN A 350 4.41 19.52 -15.68
C GLN A 350 4.42 18.80 -17.03
N SER A 351 3.25 18.44 -17.58
CA SER A 351 3.15 17.66 -18.81
C SER A 351 3.61 18.47 -20.03
N PRO A 352 4.63 18.01 -20.77
CA PRO A 352 5.03 18.64 -22.03
C PRO A 352 4.15 18.22 -23.22
N TRP A 353 3.20 17.29 -23.01
CA TRP A 353 2.37 16.71 -24.05
C TRP A 353 1.01 17.40 -24.17
N PRO A 354 0.41 17.46 -25.37
CA PRO A 354 -0.92 18.03 -25.57
C PRO A 354 -1.97 17.30 -24.73
N THR A 355 -2.82 18.04 -24.02
CA THR A 355 -3.90 17.46 -23.23
C THR A 355 -4.92 16.78 -24.15
N PRO A 356 -5.29 15.51 -23.89
CA PRO A 356 -6.31 14.84 -24.68
C PRO A 356 -7.67 15.57 -24.53
N PRO A 357 -8.53 15.54 -25.57
CA PRO A 357 -9.81 16.25 -25.54
C PRO A 357 -10.85 15.63 -24.60
N GLN A 358 -10.58 14.43 -24.07
CA GLN A 358 -11.48 13.69 -23.20
C GLN A 358 -11.39 14.21 -21.76
N PRO A 359 -12.49 14.23 -21.00
CA PRO A 359 -12.47 14.67 -19.61
C PRO A 359 -11.62 13.74 -18.74
N ALA A 360 -11.06 14.30 -17.67
CA ALA A 360 -10.26 13.54 -16.72
C ALA A 360 -11.06 12.38 -16.11
N ARG A 361 -10.50 11.17 -16.18
CA ARG A 361 -11.10 9.98 -15.58
C ARG A 361 -10.89 10.03 -14.06
N ALA A 362 -12.00 10.05 -13.33
CA ALA A 362 -12.00 9.97 -11.88
C ALA A 362 -11.47 8.60 -11.41
N VAL A 363 -10.30 8.57 -10.79
CA VAL A 363 -9.67 7.35 -10.25
C VAL A 363 -9.38 7.49 -8.74
N GLY A 364 -8.94 6.40 -8.11
CA GLY A 364 -8.41 6.37 -6.75
C GLY A 364 -7.06 5.68 -6.70
N ILE A 365 -6.52 5.45 -5.50
CA ILE A 365 -5.30 4.64 -5.31
C ILE A 365 -5.63 3.15 -5.23
N SER A 366 -6.51 2.79 -4.30
CA SER A 366 -7.13 1.46 -4.19
C SER A 366 -8.57 1.60 -3.69
N CYS A 367 -9.41 0.58 -3.88
CA CYS A 367 -10.82 0.64 -3.50
C CYS A 367 -11.01 0.93 -1.99
N ARG A 368 -10.24 0.25 -1.15
CA ARG A 368 -10.34 0.30 0.32
C ARG A 368 -10.12 1.70 0.90
N ILE A 369 -9.28 2.53 0.28
CA ILE A 369 -8.98 3.90 0.73
C ILE A 369 -9.48 4.97 -0.24
N CYS A 370 -10.39 4.63 -1.15
CA CYS A 370 -10.93 5.60 -2.09
C CYS A 370 -12.21 6.24 -1.51
N PRO A 371 -12.26 7.57 -1.29
CA PRO A 371 -13.43 8.24 -0.72
C PRO A 371 -14.57 8.46 -1.73
N ARG A 372 -14.38 8.10 -3.02
CA ARG A 372 -15.40 8.31 -4.06
C ARG A 372 -16.59 7.36 -3.82
N LYS A 373 -17.76 7.91 -3.48
CA LYS A 373 -18.96 7.13 -3.09
C LYS A 373 -19.63 6.38 -4.25
N ASN A 374 -19.74 7.01 -5.42
CA ASN A 374 -20.51 6.48 -6.55
C ASN A 374 -19.63 5.81 -7.62
N CYS A 375 -18.58 5.10 -7.21
CA CYS A 375 -17.69 4.38 -8.13
C CYS A 375 -18.31 3.03 -8.54
N THR A 376 -18.66 2.88 -9.82
CA THR A 376 -19.24 1.62 -10.36
C THR A 376 -18.21 0.49 -10.47
N ALA A 377 -16.92 0.82 -10.52
CA ALA A 377 -15.83 -0.15 -10.58
C ALA A 377 -15.28 -0.55 -9.19
N ARG A 378 -16.01 -0.22 -8.11
CA ARG A 378 -15.60 -0.52 -6.74
C ARG A 378 -15.71 -2.02 -6.46
N SER A 379 -14.60 -2.65 -6.11
CA SER A 379 -14.54 -4.08 -5.75
C SER A 379 -14.47 -4.34 -4.24
N GLU A 380 -14.12 -3.32 -3.45
CA GLU A 380 -14.01 -3.41 -1.98
C GLU A 380 -14.68 -2.21 -1.31
N GLU A 381 -15.26 -2.44 -0.13
CA GLU A 381 -15.82 -1.38 0.70
C GLU A 381 -14.72 -0.45 1.21
N THR A 382 -15.02 0.86 1.27
CA THR A 382 -14.07 1.87 1.76
C THR A 382 -13.99 1.82 3.28
N VAL A 383 -12.79 2.01 3.83
CA VAL A 383 -12.57 2.21 5.28
C VAL A 383 -12.53 3.67 5.69
N LEU A 384 -12.61 4.58 4.71
CA LEU A 384 -12.68 6.04 4.89
C LEU A 384 -14.11 6.55 5.08
#